data_AF-A0A961I557-F1
#
_entry.id   AF-A0A961I557-F1
#
_cell.length_a   1.000
_cell.length_b   1.000
_cell.length_c   1.000
_cell.angle_alpha   90.00
_cell.angle_beta   90.00
_cell.angle_gamma   90.00
#
_symmetry.space_group_name_H-M   'P 1'
#
loop_
_entity.id
_entity.type
_entity.pdbx_description
1 polymer ?
#
loop_
_entity_poly.entity_id
_entity_poly.type
_entity_poly.pdbx_seq_one_letter_code
_entity_poly.pdbx_strand_id
1 'polypeptide(L)'
;MSFHRIQSYYCTGPHKGWSCGHRLSQVVVLIPVLLLLAQCATYGGNRLRDAADIFTFTLETGSYGASVRVGPLKTGANYKGEHGKAIGLRGGRVGDHYSADFTAIFFGADYFSMRPIRFDDWLPASAREEQTSDAQREGLAEFEGLDAEQIEAMSPEERAELMRRYEQLRRENENKNADATDSNERDESDSEAITPETIEAAQNAGEAELRRKVYRARAPLGTAHNAHEYSSLLKDDEVRFAPPTYFFQIETQIGLWGGMRAGVNPLEFLDFVLGLFTIDILSDDKPYPDPRRQQMLEQLERDPIFRSLDEKTREELLRNLMEQPSQLPGQE
;
A
#
# COMPACT_ATOMS: atom_id res chain seq x y z
N MET A 1 -34.64 -2.07 -55.13
CA MET A 1 -33.63 -1.95 -54.05
C MET A 1 -32.72 -3.15 -54.13
N SER A 2 -31.54 -2.94 -54.71
CA SER A 2 -30.63 -3.99 -55.17
C SER A 2 -29.72 -4.44 -54.03
N PHE A 3 -29.85 -5.70 -53.63
CA PHE A 3 -28.83 -6.40 -52.84
C PHE A 3 -27.63 -6.66 -53.75
N HIS A 4 -26.48 -6.05 -53.43
CA HIS A 4 -25.22 -6.39 -54.07
C HIS A 4 -24.83 -7.83 -53.73
N ARG A 5 -24.90 -8.70 -54.75
CA ARG A 5 -24.24 -10.00 -54.80
C ARG A 5 -22.74 -9.80 -54.56
N ILE A 6 -22.25 -10.25 -53.41
CA ILE A 6 -20.83 -10.50 -53.22
C ILE A 6 -20.51 -11.79 -53.99
N GLN A 7 -19.86 -11.64 -55.14
CA GLN A 7 -19.35 -12.74 -55.95
C GLN A 7 -18.26 -13.48 -55.17
N SER A 8 -18.54 -14.76 -54.89
CA SER A 8 -17.54 -15.74 -54.47
C SER A 8 -16.49 -15.92 -55.57
N TYR A 9 -15.29 -15.41 -55.31
CA TYR A 9 -14.11 -15.75 -56.09
C TYR A 9 -13.66 -17.17 -55.70
N TYR A 10 -14.08 -18.15 -56.49
CA TYR A 10 -13.62 -19.53 -56.39
C TYR A 10 -12.25 -19.69 -57.06
N CYS A 11 -11.28 -20.23 -56.32
CA CYS A 11 -9.96 -20.61 -56.78
C CYS A 11 -10.02 -21.77 -57.80
N THR A 12 -9.97 -21.51 -59.10
CA THR A 12 -9.80 -22.55 -60.13
C THR A 12 -8.34 -22.63 -60.59
N GLY A 13 -7.61 -23.66 -60.16
CA GLY A 13 -6.27 -23.97 -60.70
C GLY A 13 -5.91 -25.45 -60.48
N PRO A 14 -5.19 -26.10 -61.42
CA PRO A 14 -5.17 -27.57 -61.58
C PRO A 14 -4.21 -28.37 -60.67
N HIS A 15 -3.61 -27.76 -59.64
CA HIS A 15 -2.83 -28.45 -58.61
C HIS A 15 -3.28 -28.02 -57.21
N LYS A 16 -4.58 -28.11 -56.90
CA LYS A 16 -5.19 -27.42 -55.74
C LYS A 16 -6.28 -28.23 -55.02
N GLY A 17 -5.97 -29.45 -54.59
CA GLY A 17 -6.97 -30.32 -53.97
C GLY A 17 -7.05 -30.30 -52.44
N TRP A 18 -5.94 -30.11 -51.72
CA TRP A 18 -5.89 -30.47 -50.28
C TRP A 18 -5.24 -29.42 -49.36
N SER A 19 -4.75 -28.30 -49.89
CA SER A 19 -3.98 -27.32 -49.10
C SER A 19 -4.74 -26.04 -48.73
N CYS A 20 -5.98 -25.84 -49.18
CA CYS A 20 -6.73 -24.61 -48.88
C CYS A 20 -7.38 -24.63 -47.49
N GLY A 21 -7.81 -25.81 -46.99
CA GLY A 21 -8.40 -25.94 -45.64
C GLY A 21 -7.40 -25.76 -44.50
N HIS A 22 -6.15 -26.21 -44.69
CA HIS A 22 -5.10 -26.11 -43.67
C HIS A 22 -4.69 -24.66 -43.36
N ARG A 23 -4.69 -23.77 -44.35
CA ARG A 23 -4.30 -22.37 -44.13
C ARG A 23 -5.36 -21.59 -43.35
N LEU A 24 -6.65 -21.88 -43.58
CA LEU A 24 -7.72 -21.24 -42.82
C LEU A 24 -7.77 -21.73 -41.36
N SER A 25 -7.56 -23.05 -41.14
CA SER A 25 -7.47 -23.64 -39.80
C SER A 25 -6.27 -23.10 -39.00
N GLN A 26 -5.11 -22.92 -39.64
CA GLN A 26 -3.93 -22.33 -38.98
C GLN A 26 -4.17 -20.89 -38.54
N VAL A 27 -4.85 -20.07 -39.34
CA VAL A 27 -5.16 -18.67 -38.98
C VAL A 27 -6.16 -18.60 -37.81
N VAL A 28 -7.17 -19.48 -37.79
CA VAL A 28 -8.17 -19.52 -36.70
C VAL A 28 -7.57 -19.96 -35.36
N VAL A 29 -6.53 -20.79 -35.35
CA VAL A 29 -5.81 -21.16 -34.12
C VAL A 29 -4.78 -20.09 -33.72
N LEU A 30 -4.13 -19.45 -34.69
CA LEU A 30 -3.14 -18.40 -34.43
C LEU A 30 -3.74 -17.14 -33.80
N ILE A 31 -4.95 -16.74 -34.19
CA ILE A 31 -5.61 -15.53 -33.66
C ILE A 31 -5.85 -15.60 -32.13
N PRO A 32 -6.48 -16.63 -31.56
CA PRO A 32 -6.65 -16.72 -30.10
C PRO A 32 -5.33 -16.89 -29.37
N VAL A 33 -4.32 -17.54 -29.97
CA VAL A 33 -2.96 -17.60 -29.39
C VAL A 33 -2.29 -16.22 -29.41
N LEU A 34 -2.42 -15.44 -30.49
CA LEU A 34 -1.93 -14.07 -30.56
C LEU A 34 -2.68 -13.12 -29.63
N LEU A 35 -3.99 -13.30 -29.44
CA LEU A 35 -4.79 -12.54 -28.48
C LEU A 35 -4.40 -12.90 -27.02
N LEU A 36 -4.12 -14.18 -26.75
CA LEU A 36 -3.50 -14.63 -25.49
C LEU A 36 -2.14 -13.96 -25.28
N LEU A 37 -1.28 -13.93 -26.31
CA LEU A 37 0.05 -13.31 -26.25
C LEU A 37 0.01 -11.77 -26.18
N ALA A 38 -0.99 -11.12 -26.77
CA ALA A 38 -1.15 -9.67 -26.73
C ALA A 38 -1.65 -9.18 -25.36
N GLN A 39 -2.45 -9.99 -24.66
CA GLN A 39 -2.82 -9.73 -23.27
C GLN A 39 -1.68 -10.02 -22.28
N CYS A 40 -0.63 -10.76 -22.68
CA CYS A 40 0.45 -11.18 -21.77
C CYS A 40 1.22 -10.04 -21.09
N ALA A 41 1.33 -8.85 -21.68
CA ALA A 41 2.15 -7.80 -21.07
C ALA A 41 1.59 -7.32 -19.72
N THR A 42 0.29 -7.04 -19.65
CA THR A 42 -0.39 -6.63 -18.42
C THR A 42 -0.82 -7.83 -17.58
N TYR A 43 -1.42 -8.83 -18.22
CA TYR A 43 -1.89 -10.04 -17.54
C TYR A 43 -0.74 -10.85 -16.95
N GLY A 44 0.34 -11.05 -17.69
CA GLY A 44 1.51 -11.79 -17.20
C GLY A 44 2.23 -11.06 -16.06
N GLY A 45 2.25 -9.72 -16.08
CA GLY A 45 2.78 -8.91 -14.99
C GLY A 45 2.00 -9.08 -13.69
N ASN A 46 0.66 -9.12 -13.78
CA ASN A 46 -0.20 -9.42 -12.64
C ASN A 46 0.04 -10.85 -12.14
N ARG A 47 0.03 -11.86 -13.02
CA ARG A 47 0.23 -13.26 -12.60
C ARG A 47 1.60 -13.53 -12.00
N LEU A 48 2.66 -12.88 -12.49
CA LEU A 48 3.99 -13.00 -11.89
C LEU A 48 4.03 -12.43 -10.46
N ARG A 49 3.24 -11.39 -10.20
CA ARG A 49 3.10 -10.76 -8.90
C ARG A 49 2.28 -11.62 -7.95
N ASP A 50 1.16 -12.18 -8.39
CA ASP A 50 0.39 -13.16 -7.60
C ASP A 50 1.28 -14.36 -7.26
N ALA A 51 2.09 -14.82 -8.23
CA ALA A 51 3.05 -15.88 -8.00
C ALA A 51 4.11 -15.52 -6.93
N ALA A 52 4.54 -14.26 -6.88
CA ALA A 52 5.45 -13.76 -5.87
C ALA A 52 4.78 -13.62 -4.48
N ASP A 53 3.47 -13.42 -4.43
CA ASP A 53 2.66 -13.38 -3.20
C ASP A 53 2.47 -14.76 -2.56
N ILE A 54 2.59 -15.84 -3.33
CA ILE A 54 2.54 -17.22 -2.82
C ILE A 54 3.65 -17.46 -1.80
N PHE A 55 4.86 -16.94 -2.03
CA PHE A 55 6.02 -17.29 -1.25
C PHE A 55 6.47 -16.14 -0.34
N THR A 56 6.85 -16.49 0.88
CA THR A 56 7.55 -15.60 1.79
C THR A 56 8.90 -16.20 2.11
N PHE A 57 9.95 -15.40 1.96
CA PHE A 57 11.30 -15.74 2.37
C PHE A 57 12.04 -14.48 2.79
N THR A 58 12.33 -14.33 4.08
CA THR A 58 13.06 -13.17 4.60
C THR A 58 14.14 -13.58 5.59
N LEU A 59 15.27 -12.89 5.53
CA LEU A 59 16.31 -12.90 6.55
C LEU A 59 16.04 -11.76 7.52
N GLU A 60 16.12 -12.01 8.82
CA GLU A 60 15.70 -11.08 9.86
C GLU A 60 16.80 -10.81 10.89
N THR A 61 16.83 -9.60 11.46
CA THR A 61 17.66 -9.24 12.61
C THR A 61 16.82 -9.08 13.86
N GLY A 62 17.43 -9.29 15.03
CA GLY A 62 16.78 -9.15 16.34
C GLY A 62 15.70 -10.20 16.60
N SER A 63 15.76 -11.37 15.94
CA SER A 63 14.78 -12.46 16.07
C SER A 63 15.34 -13.59 16.93
N TYR A 64 14.55 -14.02 17.92
CA TYR A 64 14.92 -15.04 18.91
C TYR A 64 13.83 -16.08 19.07
N GLY A 65 14.20 -17.36 19.08
CA GLY A 65 13.28 -18.47 19.26
C GLY A 65 12.70 -19.01 17.95
N ALA A 66 11.61 -19.75 18.02
CA ALA A 66 10.97 -20.36 16.85
C ALA A 66 9.44 -20.32 16.95
N SER A 67 8.77 -20.08 15.83
CA SER A 67 7.32 -20.15 15.74
C SER A 67 6.85 -20.72 14.42
N VAL A 68 5.66 -21.29 14.42
CA VAL A 68 4.95 -21.79 13.24
C VAL A 68 3.55 -21.17 13.24
N ARG A 69 3.11 -20.68 12.08
CA ARG A 69 1.77 -20.19 11.82
C ARG A 69 1.08 -21.10 10.82
N VAL A 70 -0.18 -21.42 11.10
CA VAL A 70 -1.11 -22.06 10.16
C VAL A 70 -2.43 -21.27 10.24
N GLY A 71 -2.61 -20.38 9.28
CA GLY A 71 -3.72 -19.45 9.24
C GLY A 71 -3.74 -18.50 10.44
N PRO A 72 -4.88 -18.36 11.16
CA PRO A 72 -4.96 -17.49 12.34
C PRO A 72 -4.20 -18.05 13.56
N LEU A 73 -3.82 -19.32 13.54
CA LEU A 73 -3.14 -19.94 14.67
C LEU A 73 -1.63 -19.78 14.52
N LYS A 74 -1.00 -19.07 15.47
CA LYS A 74 0.46 -18.99 15.60
C LYS A 74 0.87 -19.67 16.89
N THR A 75 1.85 -20.57 16.82
CA THR A 75 2.34 -21.33 17.97
C THR A 75 3.86 -21.32 18.05
N GLY A 76 4.41 -21.35 19.26
CA GLY A 76 5.85 -21.43 19.51
C GLY A 76 6.35 -20.48 20.59
N ALA A 77 7.64 -20.20 20.59
CA ALA A 77 8.30 -19.25 21.47
C ALA A 77 9.22 -18.39 20.61
N ASN A 78 8.73 -17.23 20.16
CA ASN A 78 9.49 -16.31 19.32
C ASN A 78 9.32 -14.87 19.78
N TYR A 79 10.39 -14.10 19.71
CA TYR A 79 10.40 -12.67 19.97
C TYR A 79 11.27 -11.95 18.93
N LYS A 80 10.72 -10.91 18.31
CA LYS A 80 11.40 -9.99 17.41
C LYS A 80 11.11 -8.56 17.86
N GLY A 81 12.16 -7.83 18.22
CA GLY A 81 12.05 -6.46 18.73
C GLY A 81 11.63 -5.44 17.66
N GLU A 82 11.24 -4.24 18.10
CA GLU A 82 10.72 -3.16 17.25
C GLU A 82 11.72 -2.66 16.20
N HIS A 83 13.02 -2.73 16.50
CA HIS A 83 14.09 -2.37 15.57
C HIS A 83 14.55 -3.54 14.68
N GLY A 84 13.83 -4.67 14.70
CA GLY A 84 14.12 -5.83 13.86
C GLY A 84 13.89 -5.53 12.39
N LYS A 85 14.97 -5.51 11.60
CA LYS A 85 14.92 -5.36 10.14
C LYS A 85 14.80 -6.74 9.50
N ALA A 86 14.11 -6.82 8.37
CA ALA A 86 14.11 -8.00 7.53
C ALA A 86 14.41 -7.62 6.08
N ILE A 87 15.08 -8.50 5.35
CA ILE A 87 15.32 -8.35 3.92
C ILE A 87 14.88 -9.63 3.20
N GLY A 88 14.15 -9.48 2.10
CA GLY A 88 13.76 -10.61 1.27
C GLY A 88 12.41 -10.42 0.59
N LEU A 89 11.81 -11.54 0.19
CA LEU A 89 10.52 -11.62 -0.48
C LEU A 89 9.41 -11.77 0.56
N ARG A 90 8.49 -10.81 0.64
CA ARG A 90 7.26 -10.92 1.46
C ARG A 90 6.13 -10.12 0.83
N GLY A 91 4.95 -10.72 0.70
CA GLY A 91 3.81 -10.08 0.07
C GLY A 91 4.11 -9.59 -1.35
N GLY A 92 4.78 -10.44 -2.14
CA GLY A 92 5.03 -10.19 -3.57
C GLY A 92 6.06 -9.10 -3.85
N ARG A 93 6.82 -8.68 -2.83
CA ARG A 93 7.85 -7.64 -2.93
C ARG A 93 9.17 -8.11 -2.36
N VAL A 94 10.23 -7.84 -3.11
CA VAL A 94 11.61 -8.01 -2.66
C VAL A 94 12.07 -6.66 -2.12
N GLY A 95 12.60 -6.64 -0.90
CA GLY A 95 13.10 -5.40 -0.32
C GLY A 95 13.34 -5.51 1.17
N ASP A 96 13.52 -4.34 1.77
CA ASP A 96 13.60 -4.16 3.21
C ASP A 96 12.21 -4.07 3.84
N HIS A 97 12.06 -4.73 4.98
CA HIS A 97 10.82 -4.80 5.73
C HIS A 97 11.09 -4.57 7.21
N TYR A 98 10.12 -3.98 7.90
CA TYR A 98 10.16 -3.80 9.35
C TYR A 98 9.04 -4.63 9.96
N SER A 99 9.37 -5.47 10.94
CA SER A 99 8.35 -6.28 11.61
C SER A 99 8.68 -6.49 13.08
N ALA A 100 7.66 -6.47 13.91
CA ALA A 100 7.72 -6.81 15.32
C ALA A 100 6.81 -8.01 15.54
N ASP A 101 7.34 -9.04 16.19
CA ASP A 101 6.62 -10.31 16.36
C ASP A 101 6.83 -10.81 17.80
N PHE A 102 5.74 -11.26 18.42
CA PHE A 102 5.80 -11.95 19.69
C PHE A 102 4.95 -13.21 19.60
N THR A 103 5.44 -14.33 20.12
CA THR A 103 4.70 -15.59 20.21
C THR A 103 5.10 -16.34 21.46
N ALA A 104 4.12 -16.70 22.27
CA ALA A 104 4.24 -17.52 23.45
C ALA A 104 3.14 -18.60 23.47
N ILE A 105 3.57 -19.85 23.28
CA ILE A 105 2.72 -21.04 23.22
C ILE A 105 1.68 -20.92 22.10
N PHE A 106 0.45 -20.47 22.37
CA PHE A 106 -0.62 -20.30 21.36
C PHE A 106 -1.04 -18.83 21.19
N PHE A 107 -0.39 -17.92 21.89
CA PHE A 107 -0.65 -16.49 21.82
C PHE A 107 0.44 -15.85 20.96
N GLY A 108 0.04 -15.08 19.95
CA GLY A 108 0.99 -14.34 19.15
C GLY A 108 0.39 -13.04 18.61
N ALA A 109 1.25 -12.04 18.51
CA ALA A 109 0.96 -10.79 17.83
C ALA A 109 2.04 -10.57 16.79
N ASP A 110 1.67 -10.05 15.63
CA ASP A 110 2.63 -9.62 14.63
C ASP A 110 2.22 -8.28 14.01
N TYR A 111 3.25 -7.52 13.71
CA TYR A 111 3.18 -6.23 13.05
C TYR A 111 4.11 -6.25 11.86
N PHE A 112 3.61 -5.83 10.70
CA PHE A 112 4.40 -5.77 9.47
C PHE A 112 4.20 -4.41 8.79
N SER A 113 5.32 -3.78 8.42
CA SER A 113 5.34 -2.51 7.69
C SER A 113 6.52 -2.46 6.73
N MET A 114 6.32 -1.81 5.58
CA MET A 114 7.41 -1.45 4.65
C MET A 114 8.20 -0.23 5.13
N ARG A 115 7.61 0.57 6.04
CA ARG A 115 8.24 1.74 6.63
C ARG A 115 8.78 1.41 8.03
N PRO A 116 9.85 2.08 8.47
CA PRO A 116 10.32 2.00 9.85
C PRO A 116 9.15 2.22 10.81
N ILE A 117 9.03 1.35 11.81
CA ILE A 117 7.99 1.46 12.83
C ILE A 117 8.30 2.70 13.67
N ARG A 118 7.44 3.71 13.62
CA ARG A 118 7.52 4.86 14.52
C ARG A 118 6.70 4.57 15.78
N PHE A 119 7.10 5.13 16.91
CA PHE A 119 6.36 4.96 18.16
C PHE A 119 4.89 5.40 18.00
N ASP A 120 4.67 6.48 17.25
CA ASP A 120 3.35 7.05 16.97
C ASP A 120 2.42 6.07 16.23
N ASP A 121 2.98 5.11 15.49
CA ASP A 121 2.19 4.10 14.77
C ASP A 121 1.42 3.18 15.74
N TRP A 122 1.92 2.99 16.96
CA TRP A 122 1.30 2.12 17.97
C TRP A 122 0.15 2.79 18.72
N LEU A 123 0.13 4.12 18.74
CA LEU A 123 -0.95 4.87 19.39
C LEU A 123 -2.25 4.69 18.60
N PRO A 124 -3.40 4.51 19.29
CA PRO A 124 -4.71 4.57 18.64
C PRO A 124 -4.89 5.95 18.00
N ALA A 125 -5.70 6.05 16.94
CA ALA A 125 -5.89 7.31 16.21
C ALA A 125 -6.34 8.44 17.14
N SER A 126 -7.21 8.15 18.12
CA SER A 126 -7.65 9.10 19.14
C SER A 126 -6.49 9.69 19.96
N ALA A 127 -5.51 8.87 20.36
CA ALA A 127 -4.34 9.35 21.10
C ALA A 127 -3.38 10.17 20.21
N ARG A 128 -3.36 9.94 18.89
CA ARG A 128 -2.62 10.78 17.95
C ARG A 128 -3.29 12.13 17.75
N GLU A 129 -4.61 12.15 17.65
CA GLU A 129 -5.40 13.40 17.58
C GLU A 129 -5.23 14.21 18.87
N GLU A 130 -5.23 13.56 20.03
CA GLU A 130 -5.00 14.23 21.31
C GLU A 130 -3.59 14.83 21.40
N GLN A 131 -2.54 14.08 21.06
CA GLN A 131 -1.16 14.59 21.04
C GLN A 131 -0.95 15.73 20.05
N THR A 132 -1.57 15.68 18.88
CA THR A 132 -1.50 16.79 17.92
C THR A 132 -2.24 18.02 18.42
N SER A 133 -3.37 17.85 19.13
CA SER A 133 -4.10 18.95 19.75
C SER A 133 -3.34 19.58 20.92
N ASP A 134 -2.64 18.79 21.73
CA ASP A 134 -1.86 19.28 22.87
C ASP A 134 -0.56 19.95 22.42
N ALA A 135 0.15 19.38 21.44
CA ALA A 135 1.30 20.04 20.83
C ALA A 135 0.91 21.35 20.13
N GLN A 136 -0.28 21.41 19.51
CA GLN A 136 -0.83 22.67 18.99
C GLN A 136 -1.14 23.66 20.11
N ARG A 137 -1.73 23.22 21.24
CA ARG A 137 -2.01 24.07 22.40
C ARG A 137 -0.74 24.62 23.05
N GLU A 138 0.28 23.79 23.24
CA GLU A 138 1.58 24.22 23.77
C GLU A 138 2.27 25.20 22.82
N GLY A 139 2.26 24.93 21.52
CA GLY A 139 2.78 25.85 20.51
C GLY A 139 2.06 27.21 20.51
N LEU A 140 0.74 27.23 20.75
CA LEU A 140 -0.02 28.47 20.91
C LEU A 140 0.28 29.21 22.22
N ALA A 141 0.41 28.48 23.33
CA ALA A 141 0.74 29.04 24.64
C ALA A 141 2.12 29.71 24.63
N GLU A 142 3.10 29.06 24.01
CA GLU A 142 4.44 29.64 23.82
C GLU A 142 4.41 30.88 22.92
N PHE A 143 3.55 30.87 21.88
CA PHE A 143 3.51 31.92 20.88
C PHE A 143 3.01 33.28 21.41
N GLU A 144 1.96 33.31 22.23
CA GLU A 144 1.44 34.58 22.80
C GLU A 144 1.82 34.80 24.28
N GLY A 145 2.56 33.87 24.88
CA GLY A 145 2.85 33.90 26.32
C GLY A 145 1.59 33.80 27.18
N LEU A 146 0.54 33.17 26.62
CA LEU A 146 -0.73 32.92 27.30
C LEU A 146 -0.63 31.60 28.06
N ASP A 147 -1.16 31.56 29.27
CA ASP A 147 -1.32 30.29 29.98
C ASP A 147 -2.52 29.49 29.41
N ALA A 148 -2.54 28.18 29.66
CA ALA A 148 -3.59 27.29 29.14
C ALA A 148 -5.00 27.70 29.64
N GLU A 149 -5.08 28.27 30.84
CA GLU A 149 -6.34 28.75 31.45
C GLU A 149 -6.90 29.96 30.69
N GLN A 150 -6.04 30.90 30.28
CA GLN A 150 -6.42 32.04 29.45
C GLN A 150 -6.94 31.58 28.10
N ILE A 151 -6.29 30.59 27.48
CA ILE A 151 -6.72 30.06 26.18
C ILE A 151 -8.07 29.33 26.29
N GLU A 152 -8.39 28.71 27.42
CA GLU A 152 -9.71 28.12 27.69
C GLU A 152 -10.80 29.15 28.01
N ALA A 153 -10.43 30.27 28.62
CA ALA A 153 -11.35 31.36 28.94
C ALA A 153 -11.73 32.21 27.70
N MET A 154 -11.00 32.10 26.59
CA MET A 154 -11.28 32.82 25.35
C MET A 154 -12.60 32.36 24.72
N SER A 155 -13.29 33.30 24.08
CA SER A 155 -14.45 32.95 23.27
C SER A 155 -14.04 32.06 22.08
N PRO A 156 -14.95 31.21 21.56
CA PRO A 156 -14.64 30.36 20.41
C PRO A 156 -14.15 31.13 19.18
N GLU A 157 -14.62 32.37 18.99
CA GLU A 157 -14.20 33.23 17.87
C GLU A 157 -12.76 33.72 18.05
N GLU A 158 -12.40 34.21 19.24
CA GLU A 158 -11.04 34.66 19.54
C GLU A 158 -10.04 33.49 19.46
N ARG A 159 -10.44 32.29 19.93
CA ARG A 159 -9.62 31.08 19.84
C ARG A 159 -9.38 30.69 18.37
N ALA A 160 -10.39 30.81 17.52
CA ALA A 160 -10.26 30.54 16.10
C ALA A 160 -9.38 31.58 15.37
N GLU A 161 -9.44 32.86 15.76
CA GLU A 161 -8.57 33.91 15.22
C GLU A 161 -7.10 33.70 15.64
N LEU A 162 -6.89 33.36 16.91
CA LEU A 162 -5.57 33.02 17.46
C LEU A 162 -4.93 31.84 16.70
N MET A 163 -5.70 30.78 16.44
CA MET A 163 -5.25 29.63 15.64
C MET A 163 -4.86 30.04 14.21
N ARG A 164 -5.64 30.89 13.54
CA ARG A 164 -5.31 31.37 12.18
C ARG A 164 -4.01 32.17 12.19
N ARG A 165 -3.82 33.02 13.20
CA ARG A 165 -2.60 33.83 13.36
C ARG A 165 -1.38 32.95 13.60
N TYR A 166 -1.51 31.96 14.47
CA TYR A 166 -0.45 30.98 14.73
C TYR A 166 -0.07 30.21 13.46
N GLU A 167 -1.04 29.69 12.71
CA GLU A 167 -0.79 28.98 11.46
C GLU A 167 -0.10 29.86 10.40
N GLN A 168 -0.51 31.13 10.30
CA GLN A 168 0.13 32.08 9.37
C GLN A 168 1.60 32.30 9.72
N LEU A 169 1.92 32.46 11.01
CA LEU A 169 3.30 32.66 11.46
C LEU A 169 4.15 31.39 11.37
N ARG A 170 3.55 30.23 11.63
CA ARG A 170 4.20 28.95 11.37
C ARG A 170 4.60 28.84 9.90
N ARG A 171 3.72 29.20 8.96
CA ARG A 171 4.04 29.22 7.52
C ARG A 171 5.12 30.24 7.17
N GLU A 172 5.07 31.44 7.76
CA GLU A 172 6.13 32.45 7.56
C GLU A 172 7.49 31.96 8.05
N ASN A 173 7.54 31.26 9.18
CA ASN A 173 8.77 30.68 9.70
C ASN A 173 9.25 29.47 8.88
N GLU A 174 8.34 28.60 8.43
CA GLU A 174 8.66 27.49 7.52
C GLU A 174 9.24 28.03 6.20
N ASN A 175 8.66 29.09 5.62
CA ASN A 175 9.19 29.73 4.41
C ASN A 175 10.56 30.38 4.65
N LYS A 176 10.72 31.12 5.76
CA LYS A 176 12.03 31.71 6.12
C LYS A 176 13.10 30.64 6.34
N ASN A 177 12.73 29.51 6.94
CA ASN A 177 13.64 28.39 7.13
C ASN A 177 13.95 27.70 5.80
N ALA A 178 12.97 27.49 4.91
CA ALA A 178 13.22 26.91 3.59
C ALA A 178 14.18 27.79 2.76
N ASP A 179 14.01 29.11 2.78
CA ASP A 179 14.91 30.07 2.13
C ASP A 179 16.31 30.06 2.78
N ALA A 180 16.38 29.90 4.11
CA ALA A 180 17.66 29.81 4.82
C ALA A 180 18.38 28.50 4.53
N THR A 181 17.67 27.38 4.42
CA THR A 181 18.23 26.07 4.08
C THR A 181 18.77 26.05 2.64
N ASP A 182 18.07 26.65 1.67
CA ASP A 182 18.57 26.78 0.29
C ASP A 182 19.83 27.66 0.19
N SER A 183 20.00 28.60 1.13
CA SER A 183 21.21 29.44 1.20
C SER A 183 22.41 28.80 1.91
N ASN A 184 22.18 27.88 2.86
CA ASN A 184 23.25 27.18 3.60
C ASN A 184 23.64 25.84 2.96
N GLU A 185 22.80 25.23 2.13
CA GLU A 185 23.12 23.99 1.41
C GLU A 185 24.14 24.18 0.27
N ARG A 186 24.65 25.39 0.04
CA ARG A 186 25.75 25.63 -0.91
C ARG A 186 27.15 25.36 -0.36
N ASP A 187 27.36 25.30 0.96
CA ASP A 187 28.71 25.22 1.52
C ASP A 187 29.02 24.01 2.43
N GLU A 188 28.05 23.19 2.86
CA GLU A 188 28.32 21.94 3.59
C GLU A 188 27.33 20.83 3.20
N SER A 189 27.71 19.98 2.24
CA SER A 189 26.95 18.78 1.85
C SER A 189 27.65 17.49 2.28
N ASP A 190 27.49 17.15 3.57
CA ASP A 190 27.36 15.76 4.01
C ASP A 190 25.87 15.46 4.27
N SER A 191 24.99 15.97 3.40
CA SER A 191 23.61 15.52 3.32
C SER A 191 23.63 14.04 2.93
N GLU A 192 23.06 13.16 3.75
CA GLU A 192 22.65 11.83 3.30
C GLU A 192 21.72 12.06 2.10
N ALA A 193 22.30 11.95 0.91
CA ALA A 193 21.58 12.16 -0.33
C ALA A 193 20.35 11.27 -0.28
N ILE A 194 19.19 11.83 -0.66
CA ILE A 194 18.02 11.03 -1.01
C ILE A 194 18.49 10.12 -2.15
N THR A 195 18.91 8.91 -1.80
CA THR A 195 19.42 7.96 -2.76
C THR A 195 18.22 7.46 -3.57
N PRO A 196 18.42 7.08 -4.84
CA PRO A 196 17.40 6.38 -5.61
C PRO A 196 16.75 5.22 -4.84
N GLU A 197 17.51 4.53 -3.96
CA GLU A 197 17.01 3.49 -3.07
C GLU A 197 15.95 3.99 -2.06
N THR A 198 16.10 5.17 -1.46
CA THR A 198 15.09 5.71 -0.52
C THR A 198 13.78 6.08 -1.22
N ILE A 199 13.85 6.60 -2.46
CA ILE A 199 12.68 6.91 -3.27
C ILE A 199 11.99 5.61 -3.69
N GLU A 200 12.76 4.60 -4.11
CA GLU A 200 12.24 3.28 -4.48
C GLU A 200 11.60 2.59 -3.28
N ALA A 201 12.20 2.66 -2.09
CA ALA A 201 11.61 2.13 -0.85
C ALA A 201 10.30 2.83 -0.47
N ALA A 202 10.21 4.17 -0.62
CA ALA A 202 9.00 4.93 -0.35
C ALA A 202 7.86 4.60 -1.34
N GLN A 203 8.17 4.44 -2.63
CA GLN A 203 7.24 3.99 -3.66
C GLN A 203 6.76 2.57 -3.38
N ASN A 204 7.68 1.67 -3.03
CA ASN A 204 7.36 0.29 -2.65
C ASN A 204 6.48 0.21 -1.39
N ALA A 205 6.66 1.11 -0.43
CA ALA A 205 5.82 1.18 0.74
C ALA A 205 4.39 1.65 0.43
N GLY A 206 4.23 2.69 -0.40
CA GLY A 206 2.92 3.20 -0.81
C GLY A 206 2.10 2.15 -1.55
N GLU A 207 2.71 1.40 -2.47
CA GLU A 207 1.98 0.35 -3.17
C GLU A 207 1.64 -0.87 -2.28
N ALA A 208 2.42 -1.19 -1.24
CA ALA A 208 2.07 -2.25 -0.27
C ALA A 208 0.85 -1.85 0.58
N GLU A 209 0.79 -0.58 0.96
CA GLU A 209 -0.34 0.03 1.67
C GLU A 209 -1.60 0.04 0.80
N LEU A 210 -1.49 0.42 -0.48
CA LEU A 210 -2.58 0.37 -1.45
C LEU A 210 -3.15 -1.04 -1.66
N ARG A 211 -2.29 -2.07 -1.59
CA ARG A 211 -2.72 -3.47 -1.63
C ARG A 211 -3.33 -3.97 -0.32
N ARG A 212 -3.43 -3.13 0.71
CA ARG A 212 -3.88 -3.50 2.06
C ARG A 212 -3.04 -4.65 2.65
N LYS A 213 -1.75 -4.72 2.29
CA LYS A 213 -0.81 -5.77 2.76
C LYS A 213 -0.11 -5.39 4.07
N VAL A 214 -0.39 -4.20 4.61
CA VAL A 214 -0.07 -3.81 5.99
C VAL A 214 -1.17 -4.37 6.89
N TYR A 215 -0.81 -5.25 7.81
CA TYR A 215 -1.75 -5.88 8.74
C TYR A 215 -1.26 -5.78 10.18
N ARG A 216 -2.22 -5.66 11.09
CA ARG A 216 -2.05 -5.76 12.53
C ARG A 216 -2.90 -6.93 12.99
N ALA A 217 -2.30 -8.09 13.24
CA ALA A 217 -3.05 -9.20 13.81
C ALA A 217 -2.88 -9.19 15.33
N ARG A 218 -4.00 -9.13 16.04
CA ARG A 218 -4.06 -9.40 17.48
C ARG A 218 -4.42 -10.87 17.68
N ALA A 219 -3.82 -11.52 18.69
CA ALA A 219 -4.19 -12.88 19.04
C ALA A 219 -5.71 -12.98 19.25
N PRO A 220 -6.39 -14.01 18.72
CA PRO A 220 -7.84 -14.19 18.88
C PRO A 220 -8.27 -14.34 20.35
N LEU A 221 -7.31 -14.60 21.26
CA LEU A 221 -7.52 -14.75 22.69
C LEU A 221 -6.98 -13.57 23.52
N GLY A 222 -6.75 -12.40 22.93
CA GLY A 222 -6.56 -11.14 23.64
C GLY A 222 -5.52 -11.17 24.76
N THR A 223 -4.25 -10.96 24.43
CA THR A 223 -3.25 -10.63 25.45
C THR A 223 -3.66 -9.31 26.10
N ALA A 224 -3.91 -9.37 27.41
CA ALA A 224 -4.44 -8.29 28.23
C ALA A 224 -3.57 -7.03 28.18
N HIS A 225 -3.99 -6.06 27.36
CA HIS A 225 -3.73 -4.64 27.64
C HIS A 225 -4.82 -4.12 28.60
N ASN A 226 -4.45 -3.21 29.48
CA ASN A 226 -5.27 -2.71 30.59
C ASN A 226 -6.72 -2.41 30.16
N ALA A 227 -7.65 -3.08 30.83
CA ALA A 227 -9.08 -3.21 30.52
C ALA A 227 -9.93 -1.94 30.73
N HIS A 228 -9.34 -0.74 30.76
CA HIS A 228 -10.08 0.46 31.15
C HIS A 228 -10.75 1.24 30.02
N GLU A 229 -10.47 0.94 28.75
CA GLU A 229 -11.18 1.56 27.63
C GLU A 229 -11.55 0.53 26.57
N TYR A 230 -12.66 -0.16 26.80
CA TYR A 230 -13.35 -0.89 25.73
C TYR A 230 -14.29 0.08 25.01
N SER A 231 -13.78 0.77 23.98
CA SER A 231 -14.66 1.23 22.91
C SER A 231 -15.14 0.00 22.13
N SER A 232 -16.34 0.09 21.59
CA SER A 232 -17.05 -1.02 20.96
C SER A 232 -16.24 -1.60 19.79
N LEU A 233 -15.80 -2.87 19.92
CA LEU A 233 -15.15 -3.72 18.91
C LEU A 233 -15.89 -3.85 17.56
N LEU A 234 -17.07 -3.24 17.42
CA LEU A 234 -17.93 -3.30 16.25
C LEU A 234 -18.28 -1.91 15.68
N LYS A 235 -17.76 -0.82 16.25
CA LYS A 235 -18.18 0.54 15.87
C LYS A 235 -17.07 1.49 15.45
N ASP A 236 -15.81 1.11 15.61
CA ASP A 236 -14.70 1.87 15.03
C ASP A 236 -14.38 1.30 13.64
N ASP A 237 -14.61 2.11 12.61
CA ASP A 237 -14.26 1.84 11.20
C ASP A 237 -12.75 1.58 10.98
N GLU A 238 -11.94 1.68 12.05
CA GLU A 238 -10.49 1.51 12.05
C GLU A 238 -9.99 0.16 12.57
N VAL A 239 -10.84 -0.69 13.16
CA VAL A 239 -10.43 -2.07 13.52
C VAL A 239 -10.40 -2.91 12.24
N ARG A 240 -9.36 -2.69 11.43
CA ARG A 240 -9.13 -3.45 10.20
C ARG A 240 -8.83 -4.89 10.59
N PHE A 241 -9.79 -5.77 10.39
CA PHE A 241 -9.55 -7.22 10.40
C PHE A 241 -8.38 -7.53 9.47
N ALA A 242 -7.56 -8.53 9.84
CA ALA A 242 -6.51 -9.01 8.96
C ALA A 242 -7.11 -9.39 7.59
N PRO A 243 -6.41 -9.10 6.48
CA PRO A 243 -6.91 -9.44 5.15
C PRO A 243 -7.17 -10.96 5.06
N PRO A 244 -8.16 -11.42 4.26
CA PRO A 244 -8.48 -12.84 4.11
C PRO A 244 -7.26 -13.73 3.81
N THR A 245 -6.30 -13.20 3.07
CA THR A 245 -5.04 -13.86 2.70
C THR A 245 -4.19 -14.25 3.91
N TYR A 246 -4.29 -13.52 5.02
CA TYR A 246 -3.59 -13.84 6.27
C TYR A 246 -4.10 -15.13 6.92
N PHE A 247 -5.39 -15.44 6.79
CA PHE A 247 -6.02 -16.62 7.42
C PHE A 247 -5.64 -17.96 6.79
N PHE A 248 -4.99 -17.95 5.63
CA PHE A 248 -4.54 -19.17 4.95
C PHE A 248 -3.02 -19.33 4.97
N GLN A 249 -2.28 -18.38 5.54
CA GLN A 249 -0.83 -18.38 5.51
C GLN A 249 -0.23 -19.52 6.36
N ILE A 250 0.73 -20.25 5.80
CA ILE A 250 1.55 -21.22 6.53
C ILE A 250 2.97 -20.64 6.60
N GLU A 251 3.44 -20.29 7.78
CA GLU A 251 4.73 -19.61 7.98
C GLU A 251 5.52 -20.31 9.07
N THR A 252 6.84 -20.38 8.92
CA THR A 252 7.77 -20.86 9.94
C THR A 252 8.86 -19.81 10.11
N GLN A 253 9.21 -19.55 11.36
CA GLN A 253 10.24 -18.59 11.75
C GLN A 253 11.16 -19.24 12.77
N ILE A 254 12.47 -19.03 12.60
CA ILE A 254 13.50 -19.49 13.54
C ILE A 254 14.60 -18.44 13.64
N GLY A 255 15.08 -18.14 14.83
CA GLY A 255 16.14 -17.16 15.06
C GLY A 255 16.89 -17.31 16.39
N LEU A 256 18.15 -16.89 16.41
CA LEU A 256 19.04 -16.90 17.57
C LEU A 256 19.91 -15.63 17.59
N TRP A 257 19.29 -14.46 17.33
CA TRP A 257 19.85 -13.10 17.09
C TRP A 257 19.58 -12.65 15.65
N GLY A 258 19.96 -13.47 14.68
CA GLY A 258 19.47 -13.42 13.32
C GLY A 258 18.43 -14.52 13.11
N GLY A 259 17.45 -14.28 12.25
CA GLY A 259 16.39 -15.22 11.96
C GLY A 259 16.18 -15.43 10.46
N MET A 260 15.47 -16.50 10.15
CA MET A 260 14.88 -16.73 8.84
C MET A 260 13.38 -16.95 9.02
N ARG A 261 12.62 -16.46 8.06
CA ARG A 261 11.19 -16.67 7.95
C ARG A 261 10.91 -17.20 6.56
N ALA A 262 10.18 -18.31 6.50
CA ALA A 262 9.75 -18.91 5.26
C ALA A 262 8.25 -19.23 5.37
N GLY A 263 7.50 -18.98 4.31
CA GLY A 263 6.07 -19.27 4.31
C GLY A 263 5.50 -19.42 2.92
N VAL A 264 4.31 -20.01 2.88
CA VAL A 264 3.49 -20.14 1.68
C VAL A 264 2.08 -19.64 1.97
N ASN A 265 1.42 -19.06 0.96
CA ASN A 265 0.02 -18.68 1.01
C ASN A 265 -0.79 -19.50 -0.01
N PRO A 266 -1.45 -20.59 0.43
CA PRO A 266 -2.31 -21.41 -0.42
C PRO A 266 -3.47 -20.65 -1.07
N LEU A 267 -3.97 -19.56 -0.46
CA LEU A 267 -5.06 -18.79 -1.04
C LEU A 267 -4.56 -17.97 -2.24
N GLU A 268 -3.38 -17.36 -2.15
CA GLU A 268 -2.71 -16.69 -3.28
C GLU A 268 -2.35 -17.69 -4.39
N PHE A 269 -1.96 -18.93 -4.02
CA PHE A 269 -1.72 -19.98 -5.01
C PHE A 269 -3.01 -20.38 -5.74
N LEU A 270 -4.13 -20.48 -5.02
CA LEU A 270 -5.43 -20.75 -5.62
C LEU A 270 -5.85 -19.62 -6.55
N ASP A 271 -5.68 -18.37 -6.12
CA ASP A 271 -5.97 -17.20 -6.93
C ASP A 271 -5.11 -17.16 -8.21
N PHE A 272 -3.80 -17.42 -8.10
CA PHE A 272 -2.91 -17.57 -9.24
C PHE A 272 -3.40 -18.64 -10.25
N VAL A 273 -3.79 -19.83 -9.77
CA VAL A 273 -4.28 -20.94 -10.62
C VAL A 273 -5.61 -20.59 -11.28
N LEU A 274 -6.54 -19.98 -10.55
CA LEU A 274 -7.84 -19.55 -11.08
C LEU A 274 -7.70 -18.34 -12.02
N GLY A 275 -6.70 -17.50 -11.76
CA GLY A 275 -6.27 -16.40 -12.57
C GLY A 275 -5.90 -16.83 -13.98
N LEU A 276 -5.33 -18.03 -14.16
CA LEU A 276 -5.09 -18.68 -15.46
C LEU A 276 -6.37 -18.84 -16.31
N PHE A 277 -7.52 -18.89 -15.65
CA PHE A 277 -8.85 -18.98 -16.25
C PHE A 277 -9.64 -17.68 -16.14
N THR A 278 -8.98 -16.54 -15.89
CA THR A 278 -9.59 -15.21 -15.72
C THR A 278 -10.54 -15.09 -14.52
N ILE A 279 -10.40 -15.99 -13.54
CA ILE A 279 -11.17 -15.95 -12.29
C ILE A 279 -10.25 -15.39 -11.20
N ASP A 280 -10.57 -14.21 -10.69
CA ASP A 280 -9.85 -13.52 -9.61
C ASP A 280 -10.76 -13.48 -8.36
N ILE A 281 -10.44 -14.31 -7.36
CA ILE A 281 -11.21 -14.43 -6.12
C ILE A 281 -10.80 -13.35 -5.13
N LEU A 282 -9.51 -12.98 -5.12
CA LEU A 282 -8.98 -12.00 -4.16
C LEU A 282 -9.26 -10.55 -4.57
N SER A 283 -9.63 -10.32 -5.83
CA SER A 283 -9.98 -9.00 -6.38
C SER A 283 -8.87 -7.97 -6.16
N ASP A 284 -7.61 -8.41 -6.08
CA ASP A 284 -6.44 -7.56 -5.91
C ASP A 284 -5.72 -7.26 -7.23
N ASP A 285 -6.19 -7.85 -8.34
CA ASP A 285 -5.83 -7.52 -9.73
C ASP A 285 -6.40 -6.19 -10.24
N LYS A 286 -7.02 -5.36 -9.38
CA LYS A 286 -7.54 -4.06 -9.79
C LYS A 286 -6.46 -3.29 -10.56
N PRO A 287 -6.81 -2.64 -11.69
CA PRO A 287 -5.84 -1.89 -12.47
C PRO A 287 -5.15 -0.90 -11.54
N TYR A 288 -3.86 -1.10 -11.31
CA TYR A 288 -3.08 -0.23 -10.46
C TYR A 288 -3.27 1.18 -11.00
N PRO A 289 -3.60 2.16 -10.14
CA PRO A 289 -3.46 3.53 -10.57
C PRO A 289 -2.01 3.65 -11.00
N ASP A 290 -1.82 3.95 -12.30
CA ASP A 290 -0.53 4.26 -12.92
C ASP A 290 0.33 5.01 -11.90
N PRO A 291 1.61 4.67 -11.65
CA PRO A 291 2.46 5.40 -10.71
C PRO A 291 2.38 6.92 -10.92
N ARG A 292 2.18 7.37 -12.16
CA ARG A 292 1.91 8.78 -12.49
C ARG A 292 0.57 9.27 -11.96
N ARG A 293 -0.49 8.47 -12.08
CA ARG A 293 -1.80 8.76 -11.51
C ARG A 293 -1.73 8.83 -9.98
N GLN A 294 -0.98 7.94 -9.32
CA GLN A 294 -0.76 8.04 -7.87
C GLN A 294 0.00 9.32 -7.48
N GLN A 295 1.10 9.63 -8.18
CA GLN A 295 1.81 10.89 -7.97
C GLN A 295 0.93 12.11 -8.20
N MET A 296 0.06 12.06 -9.22
CA MET A 296 -0.90 13.13 -9.50
C MET A 296 -1.95 13.25 -8.40
N LEU A 297 -2.50 12.14 -7.90
CA LEU A 297 -3.42 12.14 -6.76
C LEU A 297 -2.76 12.71 -5.51
N GLU A 298 -1.51 12.31 -5.22
CA GLU A 298 -0.75 12.83 -4.09
C GLU A 298 -0.43 14.33 -4.26
N GLN A 299 -0.12 14.78 -5.48
CA GLN A 299 0.05 16.20 -5.80
C GLN A 299 -1.25 16.98 -5.61
N LEU A 300 -2.39 16.45 -6.07
CA LEU A 300 -3.72 17.04 -5.87
C LEU A 300 -4.04 17.13 -4.37
N GLU A 301 -3.79 16.08 -3.59
CA GLU A 301 -4.02 16.10 -2.14
C GLU A 301 -3.13 17.11 -1.40
N ARG A 302 -1.96 17.46 -1.95
CA ARG A 302 -1.10 18.53 -1.41
C ARG A 302 -1.52 19.93 -1.88
N ASP A 303 -2.28 20.04 -2.97
CA ASP A 303 -2.71 21.32 -3.53
C ASP A 303 -3.70 22.02 -2.58
N PRO A 304 -3.41 23.26 -2.13
CA PRO A 304 -4.30 24.01 -1.24
C PRO A 304 -5.66 24.32 -1.89
N ILE A 305 -5.72 24.44 -3.23
CA ILE A 305 -6.98 24.68 -3.95
C ILE A 305 -7.87 23.44 -3.82
N PHE A 306 -7.30 22.25 -4.04
CA PHE A 306 -8.05 21.00 -3.93
C PHE A 306 -8.57 20.75 -2.51
N ARG A 307 -7.77 21.11 -1.49
CA ARG A 307 -8.20 21.06 -0.08
C ARG A 307 -9.31 22.06 0.25
N SER A 308 -9.37 23.19 -0.46
CA SER A 308 -10.42 24.19 -0.27
C SER A 308 -11.75 23.84 -0.94
N LEU A 309 -11.78 22.81 -1.80
CA LEU A 309 -13.01 22.38 -2.48
C LEU A 309 -13.97 21.70 -1.50
N ASP A 310 -15.27 21.88 -1.75
CA ASP A 310 -16.31 21.11 -1.06
C ASP A 310 -16.12 19.61 -1.31
N GLU A 311 -16.44 18.79 -0.31
CA GLU A 311 -16.23 17.33 -0.33
C GLU A 311 -16.79 16.68 -1.60
N LYS A 312 -17.99 17.08 -2.02
CA LYS A 312 -18.63 16.53 -3.22
C LYS A 312 -17.86 16.87 -4.50
N THR A 313 -17.33 18.09 -4.56
CA THR A 313 -16.55 18.54 -5.73
C THR A 313 -15.23 17.80 -5.77
N ARG A 314 -14.62 17.55 -4.61
CA ARG A 314 -13.39 16.78 -4.48
C ARG A 314 -13.58 15.33 -4.94
N GLU A 315 -14.63 14.67 -4.46
CA GLU A 315 -14.98 13.31 -4.87
C GLU A 315 -15.29 13.22 -6.37
N GLU A 316 -16.03 14.19 -6.92
CA GLU A 316 -16.35 14.24 -8.35
C GLU A 316 -15.09 14.45 -9.21
N LEU A 317 -14.16 15.29 -8.76
CA LEU A 317 -12.90 15.52 -9.44
C LEU A 317 -12.00 14.28 -9.40
N LEU A 318 -11.91 13.61 -8.25
CA LEU A 318 -11.20 12.33 -8.12
C LEU A 318 -11.83 11.25 -9.01
N ARG A 319 -13.16 11.16 -9.04
CA ARG A 319 -13.89 10.22 -9.88
C ARG A 319 -13.63 10.47 -11.36
N ASN A 320 -13.72 11.72 -11.81
CA ASN A 320 -13.43 12.10 -13.19
C ASN A 320 -11.97 11.80 -13.55
N LEU A 321 -11.01 12.07 -12.66
CA LEU A 321 -9.61 11.73 -12.85
C LEU A 321 -9.38 10.22 -12.92
N MET A 322 -10.15 9.41 -12.19
CA MET A 322 -10.09 7.95 -12.19
C MET A 322 -10.76 7.34 -13.44
N GLU A 323 -11.84 7.95 -13.92
CA GLU A 323 -12.61 7.51 -15.09
C GLU A 323 -11.97 7.93 -16.42
N GLN A 324 -11.14 8.98 -16.46
CA GLN A 324 -10.43 9.35 -17.68
C GLN A 324 -9.49 8.22 -18.12
N PRO A 325 -9.67 7.65 -19.32
CA PRO A 325 -8.69 6.71 -19.86
C PRO A 325 -7.36 7.46 -19.99
N SER A 326 -6.25 6.79 -19.65
CA SER A 326 -4.90 7.33 -19.77
C SER A 326 -4.56 7.59 -21.24
N GLN A 327 -5.12 8.65 -21.81
CA GLN A 327 -4.68 9.18 -23.08
C GLN A 327 -3.33 9.82 -22.83
N LEU A 328 -2.28 9.04 -23.03
CA LEU A 328 -0.90 9.46 -22.91
C LEU A 328 -0.65 10.63 -23.89
N PRO A 329 -0.38 11.86 -23.42
CA PRO A 329 0.07 12.92 -24.31
C PRO A 329 1.47 12.54 -24.81
N GLY A 330 1.56 12.09 -26.07
CA GLY A 330 2.81 11.63 -26.67
C GLY A 330 2.73 10.47 -27.65
N GLN A 331 1.54 10.03 -28.06
CA GLN A 331 1.34 9.12 -29.21
C GLN A 331 0.67 9.84 -30.38
N GLU A 332 1.23 10.98 -30.81
CA GLU A 332 1.00 11.54 -32.14
C GLU A 332 2.21 11.34 -33.04
#